data_AF-A0A1Q9SFJ7-F1
#
_entry.id   AF-A0A1Q9SFJ7-F1
#
_cell.length_a   1.000
_cell.length_b   1.000
_cell.length_c   1.000
_cell.angle_alpha   90.00
_cell.angle_beta   90.00
_cell.angle_gamma   90.00
#
_symmetry.space_group_name_H-M   'P 1'
#
loop_
_entity.id
_entity.type
_entity.pdbx_description
1 polymer ?
#
loop_
_entity_poly.entity_id
_entity_poly.type
_entity_poly.pdbx_seq_one_letter_code
_entity_poly.pdbx_strand_id
1 'polypeptide(L)'
;MLVVPPIAYWVTYRICIGLQRGDRAVLEHGIETGVIKRLPHGEFIEVHQPLGGVDDHGHAIPLEYQGAPVPKRMNQLGMGGSPVAGSLLTPDSPEETAALERARNEGAEAEAAARNGHQPAEVAARTEQREAISGQ
;
A
#
# COMPACT_ATOMS: atom_id res chain seq x y z
N MET A 1 15.88 0.58 40.84
CA MET A 1 16.28 1.11 39.53
C MET A 1 15.35 2.26 39.14
N LEU A 2 15.75 3.51 39.44
CA LEU A 2 14.88 4.70 39.25
C LEU A 2 15.03 5.36 37.86
N VAL A 3 16.19 5.17 37.22
CA VAL A 3 16.57 5.90 35.99
C VAL A 3 16.13 5.17 34.71
N VAL A 4 16.02 3.85 34.76
CA VAL A 4 15.67 3.02 33.60
C VAL A 4 14.27 3.32 33.05
N PRO A 5 13.19 3.40 33.87
CA PRO A 5 11.85 3.63 33.32
C PRO A 5 11.67 4.99 32.60
N PRO A 6 12.17 6.13 33.13
CA PRO A 6 12.10 7.41 32.41
C PRO A 6 12.88 7.40 31.09
N ILE A 7 14.07 6.79 31.04
CA ILE A 7 14.85 6.69 29.80
C ILE A 7 14.14 5.81 28.78
N ALA A 8 13.63 4.65 29.20
CA ALA A 8 12.89 3.75 28.32
C ALA A 8 11.67 4.45 27.72
N TYR A 9 10.88 5.16 28.53
CA TYR A 9 9.75 5.94 28.03
C TYR A 9 10.18 6.98 26.99
N TRP A 10 11.23 7.76 27.26
CA TRP A 10 11.71 8.79 26.35
C TRP A 10 12.15 8.19 25.00
N VAL A 11 12.91 7.09 25.03
CA VAL A 11 13.35 6.38 23.81
C VAL A 11 12.15 5.85 23.04
N THR A 12 11.27 5.08 23.68
CA THR A 12 10.11 4.48 23.02
C THR A 12 9.19 5.55 22.43
N TYR A 13 8.91 6.63 23.17
CA TYR A 13 8.10 7.73 22.68
C TYR A 13 8.69 8.37 21.42
N ARG A 14 10.01 8.59 21.37
CA ARG A 14 10.69 9.13 20.19
C ARG A 14 10.63 8.18 19.00
N ILE A 15 10.81 6.87 19.23
CA ILE A 15 10.70 5.85 18.19
C ILE A 15 9.28 5.83 17.61
N CYS A 16 8.23 5.80 18.44
CA CYS A 16 6.85 5.77 17.97
C CYS A 16 6.50 6.98 17.10
N ILE A 17 6.92 8.19 17.50
CA ILE A 17 6.72 9.40 16.70
C ILE A 17 7.53 9.35 15.39
N GLY A 18 8.75 8.81 15.42
CA GLY A 18 9.55 8.59 14.21
C GLY A 18 8.87 7.63 13.22
N LEU A 19 8.30 6.54 13.72
CA LEU A 19 7.57 5.57 12.91
C LEU A 19 6.32 6.20 12.26
N GLN A 20 5.54 6.98 13.02
CA GLN A 20 4.36 7.70 12.50
C GLN A 20 4.74 8.70 11.40
N ARG A 21 5.86 9.42 11.56
CA ARG A 21 6.37 10.31 10.51
C ARG A 21 6.78 9.55 9.25
N GLY A 22 7.38 8.38 9.41
CA GLY A 22 7.71 7.50 8.29
C GLY A 22 6.46 7.01 7.55
N ASP A 23 5.41 6.63 8.27
CA ASP A 23 4.12 6.25 7.65
C ASP A 23 3.50 7.43 6.89
N ARG A 24 3.55 8.63 7.48
CA ARG A 24 3.03 9.85 6.86
C ARG A 24 3.79 10.23 5.58
N ALA A 25 5.12 10.11 5.58
CA ALA A 25 5.94 10.41 4.41
C ALA A 25 5.54 9.55 3.20
N VAL A 26 5.26 8.26 3.43
CA VAL A 26 4.81 7.33 2.39
C VAL A 26 3.42 7.69 1.85
N LEU A 27 2.50 8.16 2.70
CA LEU A 27 1.17 8.58 2.27
C LEU A 27 1.18 9.89 1.45
N GLU A 28 2.16 10.75 1.67
CA GLU A 28 2.30 12.03 0.97
C GLU A 28 3.09 11.90 -0.34
N HIS A 29 4.14 11.09 -0.37
CA HIS A 29 5.08 11.02 -1.51
C HIS A 29 5.00 9.71 -2.29
N GLY A 30 4.42 8.66 -1.69
CA GLY A 30 4.49 7.30 -2.20
C GLY A 30 5.67 6.51 -1.65
N ILE A 31 5.82 5.28 -2.15
CA ILE A 31 6.83 4.33 -1.71
C ILE A 31 8.12 4.54 -2.48
N GLU A 32 9.22 4.61 -1.74
CA GLU A 32 10.59 4.59 -2.27
C GLU A 32 10.79 3.33 -3.14
N THR A 33 11.04 3.50 -4.43
CA THR A 33 11.28 2.37 -5.34
C THR A 33 12.75 1.95 -5.36
N GLY A 34 13.67 2.80 -4.87
CA GLY A 34 15.11 2.62 -5.02
C GLY A 34 15.62 2.84 -6.45
N VAL A 35 14.77 3.29 -7.38
CA VAL A 35 15.16 3.59 -8.76
C VAL A 35 15.52 5.07 -8.87
N ILE A 36 16.81 5.34 -9.09
CA ILE A 36 17.32 6.69 -9.32
C ILE A 36 17.34 6.99 -10.82
N LYS A 37 16.61 8.02 -11.24
CA LYS A 37 16.59 8.51 -12.62
C LYS A 37 17.35 9.82 -12.72
N ARG A 38 18.31 9.88 -13.65
CA ARG A 38 18.97 11.14 -14.03
C ARG A 38 18.13 11.85 -15.09
N LEU A 39 17.81 13.11 -14.85
CA LEU A 39 17.09 13.95 -15.79
C LEU A 39 18.03 14.54 -16.85
N PRO A 40 17.50 15.00 -18.00
CA PRO A 40 18.31 15.59 -19.08
C PRO A 40 19.19 16.78 -18.64
N HIS A 41 18.78 17.52 -17.61
CA HIS A 41 19.52 18.64 -17.02
C HIS A 41 20.55 18.24 -15.94
N GLY A 42 20.71 16.94 -15.65
CA GLY A 42 21.74 16.43 -14.74
C GLY A 42 21.29 16.20 -13.29
N GLU A 43 20.11 16.65 -12.89
CA GLU A 43 19.52 16.32 -11.57
C GLU A 43 19.18 14.82 -11.45
N PHE A 44 19.16 14.34 -10.21
CA PHE A 44 18.78 12.98 -9.86
C PHE A 44 17.49 13.00 -9.06
N ILE A 45 16.51 12.19 -9.48
CA ILE A 45 15.27 11.98 -8.74
C ILE A 45 15.14 10.51 -8.38
N GLU A 46 14.62 10.24 -7.19
CA GLU A 46 14.11 8.92 -6.85
C GLU A 46 12.65 8.81 -7.29
N VAL A 47 12.37 7.79 -8.08
CA VAL A 47 11.00 7.50 -8.51
C VAL A 47 10.25 6.93 -7.31
N HIS A 48 9.12 7.52 -6.96
CA HIS A 48 8.24 7.03 -5.91
C HIS A 48 6.98 6.42 -6.55
N GLN A 49 6.52 5.30 -6.00
CA GLN A 49 5.26 4.67 -6.41
C GLN A 49 4.12 5.22 -5.55
N PRO A 50 3.15 5.99 -6.10
CA PRO A 50 1.99 6.45 -5.34
C PRO A 50 1.12 5.26 -4.92
N LEU A 51 0.53 5.36 -3.73
CA LEU A 51 -0.40 4.36 -3.18
C LEU A 51 -1.85 4.54 -3.66
N GLY A 52 -2.22 5.77 -3.99
CA GLY A 52 -3.52 6.09 -4.56
C GLY A 52 -3.41 6.63 -5.98
N GLY A 53 -4.39 7.42 -6.37
CA GLY A 53 -4.37 8.14 -7.64
C GLY A 53 -3.24 9.17 -7.71
N VAL A 54 -2.96 9.59 -8.93
CA VAL A 54 -2.16 10.77 -9.22
C VAL A 54 -3.07 11.90 -9.66
N ASP A 55 -2.69 13.13 -9.36
CA ASP A 55 -3.37 14.30 -9.90
C ASP A 55 -3.02 14.53 -11.38
N ASP A 56 -3.61 15.56 -11.99
CA ASP A 56 -3.37 15.94 -13.39
C ASP A 56 -1.90 16.31 -13.69
N HIS A 57 -1.11 16.61 -12.65
CA HIS A 57 0.30 16.96 -12.72
C HIS A 57 1.23 15.76 -12.46
N GLY A 58 0.68 14.59 -12.16
CA GLY A 58 1.43 13.37 -11.86
C GLY A 58 1.97 13.31 -10.43
N HIS A 59 1.52 14.19 -9.53
CA HIS A 59 1.83 14.11 -8.11
C HIS A 59 0.90 13.11 -7.40
N ALA A 60 1.44 12.44 -6.38
CA ALA A 60 0.64 11.55 -5.55
C ALA A 60 -0.45 12.35 -4.83
N ILE A 61 -1.71 11.91 -4.94
CA ILE A 61 -2.78 12.48 -4.14
C ILE A 61 -2.51 12.10 -2.67
N PRO A 62 -2.41 13.05 -1.73
CA PRO A 62 -2.12 12.71 -0.33
C PRO A 62 -3.23 11.87 0.29
N LEU A 63 -2.88 10.72 0.84
CA LEU A 63 -3.83 9.86 1.56
C LEU A 63 -3.89 10.23 3.05
N GLU A 64 -5.09 10.16 3.62
CA GLU A 64 -5.28 10.24 5.07
C GLU A 64 -4.91 8.90 5.73
N TYR A 65 -4.29 8.96 6.91
CA TYR A 65 -3.94 7.76 7.66
C TYR A 65 -5.19 7.17 8.33
N GLN A 66 -5.56 5.96 7.93
CA GLN A 66 -6.77 5.27 8.42
C GLN A 66 -6.50 4.22 9.51
N GLY A 67 -5.28 4.18 10.08
CA GLY A 67 -4.90 3.19 11.09
C GLY A 67 -4.48 1.82 10.55
N ALA A 68 -4.50 1.64 9.23
CA ALA A 68 -3.94 0.46 8.58
C ALA A 68 -2.40 0.55 8.49
N PRO A 69 -1.68 -0.60 8.54
CA PRO A 69 -0.24 -0.61 8.32
C PRO A 69 0.09 -0.16 6.88
N VAL A 70 0.96 0.84 6.76
CA VAL A 70 1.37 1.38 5.45
C VAL A 70 2.51 0.52 4.88
N PRO A 71 2.38 -0.03 3.65
CA PRO A 71 3.47 -0.75 3.01
C PRO A 71 4.59 0.24 2.66
N LYS A 72 5.84 -0.11 2.99
CA LYS A 72 7.01 0.79 2.82
C LYS A 72 7.99 0.31 1.76
N ARG A 73 7.74 -0.88 1.20
CA ARG A 73 8.66 -1.54 0.27
C ARG A 73 7.88 -2.08 -0.90
N MET A 74 8.47 -2.00 -2.08
CA MET A 74 7.87 -2.42 -3.34
C MET A 74 7.47 -3.91 -3.34
N ASN A 75 8.23 -4.75 -2.64
CA ASN A 75 7.93 -6.18 -2.49
C ASN A 75 6.60 -6.45 -1.76
N GLN A 76 6.15 -5.52 -0.91
CA GLN A 76 4.88 -5.62 -0.21
C GLN A 76 3.68 -5.28 -1.11
N LEU A 77 3.92 -4.66 -2.28
CA LEU A 77 2.90 -4.43 -3.32
C LEU A 77 2.85 -5.54 -4.37
N GLY A 78 3.60 -6.64 -4.18
CA GLY A 78 3.66 -7.72 -5.17
C GLY A 78 4.52 -7.42 -6.40
N MET A 79 5.21 -6.27 -6.43
CA MET A 79 6.04 -5.84 -7.57
C MET A 79 7.36 -6.63 -7.68
N GLY A 80 7.68 -7.48 -6.70
CA GLY A 80 8.78 -8.45 -6.78
C GLY A 80 8.48 -9.67 -7.65
N GLY A 81 7.26 -9.79 -8.19
CA GLY A 81 6.80 -10.96 -8.93
C GLY A 81 6.59 -12.18 -8.04
N SER A 82 6.27 -13.32 -8.67
CA SER A 82 6.23 -14.61 -7.99
C SER A 82 7.24 -15.58 -8.61
N PRO A 83 7.88 -16.44 -7.81
CA PRO A 83 8.70 -17.51 -8.36
C PRO A 83 7.88 -18.43 -9.26
N VAL A 84 8.54 -19.01 -10.25
CA VAL A 84 7.95 -20.02 -11.15
C VAL A 84 7.50 -21.22 -10.33
N ALA A 85 6.35 -21.81 -10.68
CA ALA A 85 5.83 -22.99 -10.02
C ALA A 85 6.76 -24.20 -10.19
N GLY A 86 6.89 -24.99 -9.13
CA GLY A 86 7.67 -26.22 -9.14
C GLY A 86 8.33 -26.55 -7.81
N SER A 87 9.24 -27.52 -7.88
CA SER A 87 10.08 -27.94 -6.75
C SER A 87 11.23 -26.95 -6.52
N LEU A 88 11.97 -27.15 -5.44
CA LEU A 88 13.19 -26.39 -5.13
C LEU A 88 14.25 -26.48 -6.24
N LEU A 89 14.29 -27.59 -6.98
CA LEU A 89 15.33 -27.89 -7.97
C LEU A 89 14.84 -27.91 -9.42
N THR A 90 13.54 -28.09 -9.66
CA THR A 90 12.99 -28.33 -11.00
C THR A 90 11.66 -27.60 -11.15
N PRO A 91 11.46 -26.80 -12.22
CA PRO A 91 10.18 -26.14 -12.49
C PRO A 91 9.13 -27.16 -13.00
N ASP A 92 7.85 -26.82 -12.80
CA ASP A 92 6.73 -27.54 -13.42
C ASP A 92 6.68 -27.28 -14.93
N SER A 93 5.80 -27.99 -15.65
CA SER A 93 5.66 -27.75 -17.08
C SER A 93 5.09 -26.34 -17.36
N PRO A 94 5.40 -25.74 -18.52
CA PRO A 94 4.87 -24.41 -18.87
C PRO A 94 3.34 -24.36 -18.90
N GLU A 95 2.69 -25.46 -19.30
CA GLU A 95 1.23 -25.57 -19.35
C GLU A 95 0.60 -25.55 -17.95
N GLU A 96 1.18 -26.29 -17.00
CA GLU A 96 0.75 -26.30 -15.59
C GLU A 96 0.97 -24.95 -14.92
N THR A 97 2.14 -24.33 -15.15
CA THR A 97 2.46 -23.00 -14.62
C THR A 97 1.46 -21.96 -15.12
N ALA A 98 1.18 -21.94 -16.43
CA ALA A 98 0.21 -21.02 -17.00
C ALA A 98 -1.22 -21.27 -16.50
N ALA A 99 -1.60 -22.53 -16.24
CA ALA A 99 -2.89 -22.86 -15.64
C ALA A 99 -3.00 -22.33 -14.19
N LEU A 100 -1.94 -22.45 -13.40
CA LEU A 100 -1.88 -21.95 -12.03
C LEU A 100 -1.94 -20.42 -11.97
N GLU A 101 -1.23 -19.73 -12.86
CA GLU A 101 -1.27 -18.27 -12.96
C GLU A 101 -2.68 -17.77 -13.31
N ARG A 102 -3.35 -18.40 -14.29
CA ARG A 102 -4.75 -18.09 -14.62
C ARG A 102 -5.66 -18.24 -13.40
N ALA A 103 -5.59 -19.38 -12.71
CA ALA A 103 -6.39 -19.63 -11.52
C ALA A 103 -6.12 -18.62 -10.38
N ARG A 104 -4.87 -18.20 -10.19
CA ARG A 104 -4.50 -17.17 -9.21
C ARG A 104 -5.08 -15.81 -9.57
N ASN A 105 -4.99 -15.41 -10.83
CA ASN A 105 -5.53 -14.14 -11.30
C ASN A 105 -7.05 -14.10 -11.16
N GLU A 106 -7.75 -15.16 -11.59
CA GLU A 106 -9.19 -15.32 -11.41
C GLU A 106 -9.61 -15.23 -9.93
N GLY A 107 -8.86 -15.89 -9.03
CA GLY A 107 -9.11 -15.80 -7.59
C GLY A 107 -8.89 -14.40 -7.02
N ALA A 108 -7.83 -13.71 -7.46
CA ALA A 108 -7.54 -12.34 -7.04
C ALA A 108 -8.60 -11.35 -7.54
N GLU A 109 -9.07 -11.52 -8.77
CA GLU A 109 -10.17 -10.75 -9.34
C GLU A 109 -11.48 -10.99 -8.57
N ALA A 110 -11.78 -12.24 -8.22
CA ALA A 110 -12.95 -12.58 -7.42
C ALA A 110 -12.88 -11.99 -6.00
N GLU A 111 -11.71 -12.02 -5.34
CA GLU A 111 -11.50 -11.40 -4.03
C GLU A 111 -11.61 -9.87 -4.11
N ALA A 112 -11.06 -9.25 -5.15
CA ALA A 112 -11.20 -7.82 -5.41
C ALA A 112 -12.66 -7.42 -5.65
N ALA A 113 -13.40 -8.20 -6.44
CA ALA A 113 -14.83 -7.98 -6.68
C ALA A 113 -15.65 -8.11 -5.39
N ALA A 114 -15.36 -9.10 -4.55
CA ALA A 114 -16.01 -9.27 -3.25
C ALA A 114 -15.75 -8.09 -2.30
N ARG A 115 -14.52 -7.56 -2.27
CA ARG A 115 -14.16 -6.38 -1.47
C ARG A 115 -14.84 -5.10 -1.99
N ASN A 116 -14.83 -4.88 -3.31
CA ASN A 116 -15.41 -3.69 -3.93
C ASN A 116 -16.94 -3.67 -3.88
N GLY A 117 -17.59 -4.84 -3.87
CA GLY A 117 -19.03 -4.97 -3.75
C GLY A 117 -19.61 -4.41 -2.43
N HIS A 118 -18.79 -4.22 -1.40
CA HIS A 118 -19.20 -3.67 -0.11
C HIS A 118 -19.13 -2.13 -0.01
N GLN A 119 -18.57 -1.40 -0.99
CA GLN A 119 -18.07 -0.04 -0.72
C GLN A 119 -18.74 1.20 -1.38
N PRO A 120 -19.46 1.17 -2.51
CA PRO A 120 -20.10 2.41 -3.02
C PRO A 120 -21.60 2.53 -2.69
N ALA A 121 -22.41 1.48 -2.89
CA ALA A 121 -23.87 1.58 -2.75
C ALA A 121 -24.34 1.67 -1.28
N GLU A 122 -23.69 0.95 -0.39
CA GLU A 122 -24.05 0.90 1.04
C GLU A 122 -23.66 2.20 1.78
N VAL A 123 -22.55 2.82 1.38
CA VAL A 123 -22.09 4.11 1.94
C VAL A 123 -22.96 5.25 1.42
N ALA A 124 -23.34 5.25 0.14
CA ALA A 124 -24.29 6.22 -0.43
C ALA A 124 -25.67 6.10 0.26
N ALA A 125 -26.23 4.88 0.36
CA ALA A 125 -27.51 4.64 1.02
C ALA A 125 -27.49 5.05 2.51
N ARG A 126 -26.40 4.78 3.23
CA ARG A 126 -26.25 5.19 4.64
C ARG A 126 -26.09 6.71 4.81
N THR A 127 -25.55 7.40 3.81
CA THR A 127 -25.42 8.87 3.80
C THR A 127 -26.77 9.52 3.53
N GLU A 128 -27.50 9.04 2.52
CA GLU A 128 -28.88 9.47 2.21
C GLU A 128 -29.82 9.24 3.39
N GLN A 129 -29.71 8.08 4.05
CA GLN A 129 -30.53 7.75 5.22
C GLN A 129 -30.18 8.59 6.46
N ARG A 130 -28.92 9.02 6.62
CA ARG A 130 -28.51 9.96 7.68
C ARG A 130 -29.02 11.38 7.41
N GLU A 131 -29.00 11.83 6.16
CA GLU A 131 -29.56 13.14 5.77
C GLU A 131 -31.07 13.19 5.96
N ALA A 132 -31.79 12.12 5.64
CA ALA A 132 -33.23 12.01 5.85
C ALA A 132 -33.63 12.07 7.36
N ILE A 133 -32.78 11.57 8.25
CA ILE A 133 -33.02 11.59 9.70
C ILE A 133 -32.64 12.95 10.32
N SER A 134 -31.67 13.65 9.74
CA SER A 134 -31.22 14.97 10.22
C SER A 134 -32.12 16.14 9.78
N GLY A 135 -33.03 15.92 8.83
CA GLY A 135 -33.94 16.92 8.27
C GLY A 135 -35.34 16.98 8.90
N GLN A 136 -35.59 16.32 10.03
CA GLN A 136 -36.84 16.40 10.82
C GLN A 136 -36.63 17.09 12.16
#